data_AF-A0A7C4HAN1-F1
#
_entry.id   AF-A0A7C4HAN1-F1
#
_cell.length_a   1.000
_cell.length_b   1.000
_cell.length_c   1.000
_cell.angle_alpha   90.00
_cell.angle_beta   90.00
_cell.angle_gamma   90.00
#
_symmetry.space_group_name_H-M   'P 1'
#
loop_
_entity.id
_entity.type
_entity.pdbx_description
1 polymer ?
#
loop_
_entity_poly.entity_id
_entity_poly.type
_entity_poly.pdbx_seq_one_letter_code
_entity_poly.pdbx_strand_id
1 'polypeptide(L)'
;MIPLSLAMEIIGVTASGALSPGPLTFAAIVGGRASGAKYGLLEALGHTAFELPLFVLLGLGCSAIVAGSSTLKLVSALGGISLLAYAVLTLRSLFSEASPTKPRAPSV
;
A
#
# COMPACT_ATOMS: atom_id res chain seq x y z
N MET A 1 -23.30 -16.50 -11.97
CA MET A 1 -22.05 -16.31 -12.74
C MET A 1 -21.71 -14.83 -12.69
N ILE A 2 -20.45 -14.46 -12.45
CA ILE A 2 -20.04 -13.04 -12.44
C ILE A 2 -20.09 -12.54 -13.89
N PRO A 3 -20.80 -11.43 -14.19
CA PRO A 3 -20.84 -10.91 -15.55
C PRO A 3 -19.45 -10.41 -15.97
N LEU A 4 -19.08 -10.63 -17.23
CA LEU A 4 -17.76 -10.26 -17.75
C LEU A 4 -17.45 -8.76 -17.56
N SER A 5 -18.46 -7.91 -17.66
CA SER A 5 -18.34 -6.47 -17.41
C SER A 5 -17.85 -6.17 -15.99
N LEU A 6 -18.41 -6.84 -14.99
CA LEU A 6 -18.06 -6.65 -13.58
C LEU A 6 -16.66 -7.19 -13.27
N ALA A 7 -16.28 -8.31 -13.88
CA ALA A 7 -14.92 -8.84 -13.75
C ALA A 7 -13.87 -7.85 -14.29
N MET A 8 -14.13 -7.28 -15.48
CA MET A 8 -13.23 -6.28 -16.08
C MET A 8 -13.16 -4.99 -15.26
N GLU A 9 -14.28 -4.56 -14.68
CA GLU A 9 -14.33 -3.39 -13.80
C GLU A 9 -13.49 -3.60 -12.54
N ILE A 10 -13.67 -4.74 -11.84
CA ILE A 10 -12.88 -5.06 -10.64
C ILE A 10 -11.38 -5.07 -10.99
N ILE A 11 -11.00 -5.77 -12.06
CA ILE A 11 -9.59 -5.83 -12.49
C ILE A 11 -9.06 -4.43 -12.78
N GLY A 12 -9.82 -3.61 -13.52
CA GLY A 12 -9.41 -2.25 -13.88
C GLY A 12 -9.23 -1.34 -12.65
N VAL A 13 -10.19 -1.35 -11.73
CA VAL A 13 -10.15 -0.54 -10.51
C VAL A 13 -9.02 -0.98 -9.59
N THR A 14 -8.86 -2.28 -9.36
CA THR A 14 -7.77 -2.81 -8.51
C THR A 14 -6.39 -2.53 -9.12
N ALA A 15 -6.22 -2.75 -10.43
CA ALA A 15 -4.96 -2.47 -11.11
C ALA A 15 -4.64 -0.96 -11.09
N SER A 16 -5.64 -0.10 -11.27
CA SER A 16 -5.45 1.36 -11.15
C SER A 16 -5.04 1.77 -9.74
N GLY A 17 -5.57 1.11 -8.70
CA GLY A 17 -5.16 1.36 -7.32
C GLY A 17 -3.71 0.98 -7.07
N ALA A 18 -3.31 -0.23 -7.49
CA ALA A 18 -1.95 -0.74 -7.33
C ALA A 18 -0.90 0.03 -8.15
N LEU A 19 -1.29 0.65 -9.26
CA LEU A 19 -0.40 1.44 -10.13
C LEU A 19 -0.41 2.94 -9.82
N SER A 20 -1.27 3.41 -8.91
CA SER A 20 -1.35 4.83 -8.54
C SER A 20 -0.04 5.28 -7.89
N PRO A 21 0.54 6.44 -8.25
CA PRO A 21 1.82 6.87 -7.71
C PRO A 21 1.72 7.05 -6.18
N GLY A 22 2.40 6.15 -5.44
CA GLY A 22 2.28 6.08 -3.99
C GLY A 22 3.21 5.04 -3.37
N PRO A 23 3.15 4.87 -2.03
CA PRO A 23 4.07 4.00 -1.28
C PRO A 23 4.12 2.55 -1.80
N LEU A 24 2.96 2.01 -2.17
CA LEU A 24 2.81 0.64 -2.67
C LEU A 24 3.50 0.47 -4.04
N THR A 25 3.25 1.38 -4.98
CA THR A 25 3.90 1.41 -6.30
C THR A 25 5.42 1.54 -6.19
N PHE A 26 5.91 2.42 -5.30
CA PHE A 26 7.35 2.53 -5.06
C PHE A 26 7.93 1.25 -4.44
N ALA A 27 7.23 0.62 -3.50
CA ALA A 27 7.64 -0.67 -2.93
C ALA A 27 7.71 -1.76 -4.00
N ALA A 28 6.73 -1.82 -4.92
CA ALA A 28 6.72 -2.77 -6.04
C ALA A 28 7.88 -2.52 -7.02
N ILE A 29 8.20 -1.26 -7.35
CA ILE A 29 9.35 -0.92 -8.21
C ILE A 29 10.67 -1.31 -7.54
N VAL A 30 10.88 -0.89 -6.29
CA VAL A 30 12.15 -1.09 -5.57
C VAL A 30 12.37 -2.58 -5.28
N GLY A 31 11.36 -3.27 -4.73
CA GLY A 31 11.44 -4.69 -4.40
C GLY A 31 11.40 -5.59 -5.64
N GLY A 32 10.63 -5.21 -6.66
CA GLY A 32 10.60 -5.90 -7.96
C GLY A 32 11.95 -5.84 -8.66
N ARG A 33 12.71 -4.73 -8.52
CA ARG A 33 14.09 -4.64 -9.03
C ARG A 33 15.04 -5.64 -8.34
N ALA A 34 14.81 -5.97 -7.08
CA ALA A 34 15.68 -6.85 -6.29
C ALA A 34 15.31 -8.35 -6.39
N SER A 35 14.01 -8.67 -6.47
CA SER A 35 13.51 -10.05 -6.36
C SER A 35 12.49 -10.44 -7.44
N GLY A 36 12.29 -9.58 -8.44
CA GLY A 36 11.45 -9.85 -9.61
C GLY A 36 9.98 -10.13 -9.26
N ALA A 37 9.33 -10.96 -10.09
CA ALA A 37 7.91 -11.29 -9.96
C ALA A 37 7.54 -11.93 -8.61
N LYS A 38 8.48 -12.60 -7.93
CA LYS A 38 8.24 -13.18 -6.61
C LYS A 38 7.92 -12.09 -5.58
N TYR A 39 8.60 -10.96 -5.65
CA TYR A 39 8.32 -9.83 -4.76
C TYR A 39 6.90 -9.29 -4.98
N GLY A 40 6.49 -9.11 -6.24
CA GLY A 40 5.14 -8.67 -6.57
C GLY A 40 4.06 -9.60 -6.02
N LEU A 41 4.28 -10.92 -6.06
CA LEU A 41 3.35 -11.87 -5.44
C LEU A 41 3.29 -11.72 -3.90
N LEU A 42 4.44 -11.60 -3.24
CA LEU A 42 4.48 -11.40 -1.79
C LEU A 42 3.84 -10.07 -1.37
N GLU A 43 4.07 -9.01 -2.15
CA GLU A 43 3.49 -7.69 -1.95
C GLU A 43 1.96 -7.71 -2.11
N ALA A 44 1.45 -8.34 -3.18
CA ALA A 44 0.02 -8.54 -3.38
C ALA A 44 -0.64 -9.37 -2.27
N LEU A 45 0.02 -10.45 -1.82
CA LEU A 45 -0.47 -11.27 -0.70
C LEU A 45 -0.48 -10.49 0.61
N GLY A 46 0.59 -9.72 0.88
CA GLY A 46 0.67 -8.86 2.05
C GLY A 46 -0.42 -7.78 2.06
N HIS A 47 -0.65 -7.13 0.92
CA HIS A 47 -1.70 -6.14 0.77
C HIS A 47 -3.09 -6.76 0.97
N THR A 48 -3.37 -7.89 0.31
CA THR A 48 -4.64 -8.62 0.46
C THR A 48 -4.88 -9.07 1.89
N ALA A 49 -3.84 -9.44 2.65
CA ALA A 49 -3.98 -9.88 4.03
C ALA A 49 -4.57 -8.79 4.96
N PHE A 50 -4.33 -7.51 4.67
CA PHE A 50 -4.92 -6.40 5.41
C PHE A 50 -6.29 -5.97 4.86
N GLU A 51 -6.50 -6.05 3.54
CA GLU A 51 -7.77 -5.65 2.93
C GLU A 51 -8.87 -6.70 3.10
N LEU A 52 -8.54 -7.99 3.07
CA LEU A 52 -9.52 -9.08 3.10
C LEU A 52 -10.37 -9.08 4.38
N PRO A 53 -9.81 -8.89 5.61
CA PRO A 53 -10.63 -8.72 6.81
C PRO A 53 -11.63 -7.56 6.71
N LEU A 54 -11.22 -6.43 6.10
CA LEU A 54 -12.09 -5.27 5.90
C LEU A 54 -13.22 -5.61 4.91
N PHE A 55 -12.90 -6.24 3.79
CA PHE A 55 -13.89 -6.70 2.81
C PHE A 55 -14.89 -7.70 3.41
N VAL A 56 -14.43 -8.64 4.24
CA VAL A 56 -15.30 -9.59 4.94
C VAL A 56 -16.24 -8.86 5.91
N LEU A 57 -15.73 -7.92 6.72
CA LEU A 57 -16.56 -7.10 7.61
C LEU A 57 -17.62 -6.31 6.84
N LEU A 58 -17.22 -5.67 5.74
CA LEU A 58 -18.15 -4.92 4.88
C LEU A 58 -19.22 -5.84 4.28
N GLY A 59 -18.83 -7.02 3.81
CA GLY A 59 -19.74 -8.03 3.26
C GLY A 59 -20.74 -8.59 4.28
N LEU A 60 -20.37 -8.65 5.57
CA LEU A 60 -21.26 -9.02 6.67
C LEU A 60 -22.24 -7.90 7.07
N GLY A 61 -22.22 -6.75 6.40
CA GLY A 61 -23.13 -5.63 6.66
C GLY A 61 -22.61 -4.62 7.70
N CYS A 62 -21.33 -4.68 8.09
CA CYS A 62 -20.74 -3.68 8.99
C CYS A 62 -20.49 -2.31 8.32
N SER A 63 -20.96 -2.10 7.09
CA SER A 63 -20.80 -0.84 6.34
C SER A 63 -21.35 0.37 7.09
N ALA A 64 -22.44 0.22 7.85
CA ALA A 64 -23.02 1.30 8.66
C ALA A 64 -22.08 1.77 9.79
N ILE A 65 -21.29 0.85 10.35
CA ILE A 65 -20.31 1.15 11.42
C ILE A 65 -19.13 1.94 10.81
N VAL A 66 -18.68 1.53 9.63
CA VAL A 66 -17.60 2.18 8.88
C VAL A 66 -18.03 3.57 8.38
N ALA A 67 -19.28 3.70 7.92
CA ALA A 67 -19.86 4.95 7.42
C ALA A 67 -20.25 5.94 8.53
N GLY A 68 -20.16 5.54 9.80
CA GLY A 68 -20.43 6.43 10.93
C GLY A 68 -19.45 7.61 10.97
N SER A 69 -19.96 8.82 11.16
CA SER A 69 -19.16 10.06 11.16
C SER A 69 -17.97 10.04 12.14
N SER A 70 -18.09 9.34 13.26
CA SER A 70 -17.00 9.19 14.23
C SER A 70 -15.90 8.25 13.72
N THR A 71 -16.27 7.11 13.14
CA THR A 71 -15.33 6.12 12.57
C THR A 71 -14.56 6.72 11.40
N LEU A 72 -15.27 7.40 10.49
CA LEU A 72 -14.67 8.09 9.35
C LEU A 72 -13.67 9.16 9.78
N LYS A 73 -14.02 9.99 10.78
CA LYS A 73 -13.10 10.98 11.35
C LYS A 73 -11.85 10.34 11.96
N LEU A 74 -12.01 9.26 12.71
CA LEU A 74 -10.88 8.57 13.33
C LEU A 74 -9.96 7.93 12.27
N VAL A 75 -10.52 7.19 11.32
CA VAL A 75 -9.76 6.50 10.27
C VAL A 75 -9.08 7.52 9.34
N SER A 76 -9.77 8.58 8.94
CA SER A 76 -9.17 9.65 8.12
C SER A 76 -8.07 10.40 8.85
N ALA A 77 -8.21 10.66 10.15
CA ALA A 77 -7.15 11.27 10.95
C ALA A 77 -5.93 10.34 11.08
N LEU A 78 -6.12 9.07 11.46
CA LEU A 78 -5.02 8.10 11.57
C LEU A 78 -4.34 7.85 10.22
N GLY A 79 -5.11 7.68 9.16
CA GLY A 79 -4.62 7.48 7.81
C GLY A 79 -3.84 8.71 7.32
N GLY A 80 -4.39 9.90 7.51
CA GLY A 80 -3.73 11.16 7.19
C GLY A 80 -2.41 11.35 7.93
N ILE A 81 -2.40 11.14 9.26
CA ILE A 81 -1.18 11.21 10.08
C ILE A 81 -0.14 10.19 9.61
N SER A 82 -0.55 8.96 9.31
CA SER A 82 0.35 7.91 8.83
C SER A 82 0.98 8.27 7.48
N LEU A 83 0.20 8.83 6.55
CA LEU A 83 0.71 9.31 5.25
C LEU A 83 1.69 10.48 5.44
N LEU A 84 1.39 11.41 6.34
CA LEU A 84 2.26 12.55 6.63
C LEU A 84 3.58 12.09 7.27
N ALA A 85 3.50 11.14 8.21
CA ALA A 85 4.68 10.51 8.81
C ALA A 85 5.52 9.77 7.75
N TYR A 86 4.88 9.00 6.87
CA TYR A 86 5.56 8.31 5.77
C TYR A 86 6.27 9.30 4.82
N ALA A 87 5.62 10.39 4.46
CA ALA A 87 6.21 11.44 3.63
C ALA A 87 7.45 12.06 4.30
N VAL A 88 7.37 12.41 5.59
CA VAL A 88 8.50 12.97 6.35
C VAL A 88 9.65 11.98 6.45
N LEU A 89 9.38 10.71 6.77
CA LEU A 89 10.41 9.66 6.86
C LEU A 89 11.10 9.44 5.52
N THR A 90 10.32 9.43 4.44
CA THR A 90 10.86 9.29 3.07
C THR A 90 11.77 10.47 2.73
N LEU A 91 11.34 11.72 2.96
CA LEU A 91 12.18 12.90 2.74
C LEU A 91 13.47 12.85 3.58
N ARG A 92 13.38 12.47 4.86
CA ARG A 92 14.55 12.36 5.74
C ARG A 92 15.54 11.31 5.25
N SER A 93 15.09 10.16 4.74
CA SER A 93 15.98 9.14 4.18
C SER A 93 16.75 9.66 2.96
N LEU A 94 16.11 10.45 2.09
CA LEU A 94 16.77 11.04 0.92
C LEU A 94 17.90 12.01 1.32
N PHE A 95 17.65 12.88 2.31
CA PHE A 95 18.67 13.82 2.78
C PHE A 95 19.78 13.14 3.61
N SER A 96 19.47 12.03 4.29
CA SER A 96 20.47 11.27 5.05
C SER A 96 21.48 10.54 4.14
N GLU A 97 21.01 9.96 3.03
CA GLU A 97 21.86 9.27 2.04
C GLU A 97 22.74 10.24 1.22
N ALA A 98 22.33 11.51 1.10
CA ALA A 98 23.12 12.55 0.43
C ALA A 98 24.32 13.05 1.27
N SER A 99 24.38 12.69 2.55
CA SER A 99 25.55 12.96 3.40
C SER A 99 26.67 11.97 3.05
N PRO A 100 27.93 12.42 2.84
CA PRO A 100 29.03 11.55 2.47
C PRO A 100 29.40 10.65 3.64
N THR A 101 28.71 9.52 3.79
CA THR A 101 29.10 8.49 4.75
C THR A 101 30.10 7.55 4.07
N LYS A 102 31.25 7.43 4.73
CA LYS A 102 32.46 6.68 4.36
C LYS A 102 32.13 5.30 3.77
N PRO A 103 32.83 4.85 2.70
CA PRO A 103 32.56 3.56 2.06
C PRO A 103 32.59 2.43 3.09
N ARG A 104 31.50 1.66 3.18
CA ARG A 104 31.49 0.35 3.84
C ARG A 104 32.42 -0.55 3.02
N ALA A 105 33.58 -0.90 3.58
CA ALA A 105 34.47 -1.87 2.97
C ALA A 105 33.70 -3.19 2.74
N PRO A 106 33.85 -3.83 1.57
CA PRO A 106 33.23 -5.13 1.33
C PRO A 106 33.76 -6.14 2.35
N SER A 107 32.86 -6.78 3.09
CA SER A 107 33.17 -7.96 3.89
C SER A 107 33.44 -9.11 2.92
N VAL A 108 34.72 -9.48 2.83
CA VAL A 108 35.21 -10.72 2.20
C VAL A 108 34.53 -11.92 2.80
#